data_AF-A0A9W4B2T2-F1
#
_entry.id   AF-A0A9W4B2T2-F1
#
_cell.length_a   1.000
_cell.length_b   1.000
_cell.length_c   1.000
_cell.angle_alpha   90.00
_cell.angle_beta   90.00
_cell.angle_gamma   90.00
#
_symmetry.space_group_name_H-M   'P 1'
#
loop_
_entity.id
_entity.type
_entity.pdbx_description
1 polymer ?
#
loop_
_entity_poly.entity_id
_entity_poly.type
_entity_poly.pdbx_seq_one_letter_code
_entity_poly.pdbx_strand_id
1 'polypeptide(L)'
;MTVSPSQQRIEDLVEIQQTLAKYAVTITQGDIEGLISVFTPDGTYSAFGSTYTLARFPELVDAAPKGLFMTGTALIDLDPDNPDAATGTQPLCFIEHSKHDMRIGYYKDTYVRTDDGWRLKTRAMTFIRRSGEHDSGRPHAIGRPEADVAAEAAPEPDVAAGAAPEPDVAAGAAPEPDVAAGAAPEADVAAGAAPEADVAAGAAPEADVAAGAAPEADVAAGAAPEADVAAGAAPEADVAAGAAPEADVAAGAAPEADVAAGAAPEAG
;
A
#
# COMPACT_ATOMS: atom_id res chain seq x y z
N MET A 1 -2.83 42.47 20.36
CA MET A 1 -3.77 42.65 19.25
C MET A 1 -4.36 41.28 18.97
N THR A 2 -5.67 41.14 18.90
CA THR A 2 -6.30 39.88 18.48
C THR A 2 -6.15 39.74 16.97
N VAL A 3 -5.55 38.64 16.51
CA VAL A 3 -5.43 38.30 15.09
C VAL A 3 -6.84 38.11 14.51
N SER A 4 -7.10 38.66 13.32
CA SER A 4 -8.42 38.49 12.68
C SER A 4 -8.57 37.05 12.16
N PRO A 5 -9.80 36.48 12.07
CA PRO A 5 -9.98 35.11 11.59
C PRO A 5 -9.40 34.85 10.18
N SER A 6 -9.48 35.84 9.29
CA SER A 6 -8.88 35.75 7.96
C SER A 6 -7.36 35.80 7.99
N GLN A 7 -6.78 36.60 8.90
CA GLN A 7 -5.34 36.65 9.10
C GLN A 7 -4.82 35.34 9.69
N GLN A 8 -5.51 34.77 10.70
CA GLN A 8 -5.16 33.49 11.29
C GLN A 8 -5.18 32.38 10.23
N ARG A 9 -6.22 32.33 9.40
CA ARG A 9 -6.30 31.38 8.28
C ARG A 9 -5.10 31.49 7.33
N ILE A 10 -4.66 32.70 7.00
CA ILE A 10 -3.51 32.91 6.11
C ILE A 10 -2.21 32.46 6.81
N GLU A 11 -2.03 32.82 8.08
CA GLU A 11 -0.89 32.41 8.90
C GLU A 11 -0.78 30.88 8.97
N ASP A 12 -1.89 30.20 9.22
CA ASP A 12 -1.96 28.73 9.27
C ASP A 12 -1.59 28.07 7.95
N LEU A 13 -2.15 28.57 6.84
CA LEU A 13 -1.83 28.05 5.52
C LEU A 13 -0.34 28.25 5.18
N VAL A 14 0.23 29.41 5.51
CA VAL A 14 1.65 29.68 5.27
C VAL A 14 2.53 28.77 6.12
N GLU A 15 2.19 28.57 7.38
CA GLU A 15 2.94 27.73 8.30
C GLU A 15 2.91 26.24 7.90
N ILE A 16 1.75 25.72 7.49
CA ILE A 16 1.64 24.37 6.93
C ILE A 16 2.50 24.25 5.67
N GLN A 17 2.43 25.22 4.75
CA GLN A 17 3.27 25.19 3.53
C GLN A 17 4.77 25.24 3.85
N GLN A 18 5.20 25.98 4.86
CA GLN A 18 6.60 25.98 5.31
C GLN A 18 7.00 24.65 5.96
N THR A 19 6.11 24.01 6.70
CA THR A 19 6.32 22.67 7.26
C THR A 19 6.54 21.64 6.14
N LEU A 20 5.71 21.69 5.09
CA LEU A 20 5.86 20.82 3.92
C LEU A 20 7.12 21.12 3.10
N ALA A 21 7.48 22.39 2.95
CA ALA A 21 8.73 22.78 2.30
C ALA A 21 9.94 22.28 3.08
N LYS A 22 9.92 22.40 4.41
CA LYS A 22 10.97 21.88 5.30
C LYS A 22 11.11 20.36 5.16
N TYR A 23 10.00 19.61 5.08
CA TYR A 23 10.03 18.17 4.77
C TYR A 23 10.83 17.90 3.49
N ALA A 24 10.47 18.55 2.38
CA ALA A 24 11.07 18.28 1.08
C ALA A 24 12.57 18.66 1.03
N VAL A 25 12.94 19.78 1.67
CA VAL A 25 14.32 20.24 1.74
C VAL A 25 15.18 19.29 2.59
N THR A 26 14.70 18.95 3.79
CA THR A 26 15.46 18.14 4.75
C THR A 26 15.68 16.71 4.23
N ILE A 27 14.65 16.06 3.67
CA ILE A 27 14.81 14.73 3.07
C ILE A 27 15.74 14.75 1.86
N THR A 28 15.70 15.80 1.03
CA THR A 28 16.62 15.98 -0.11
C THR A 28 18.08 16.15 0.37
N GLN A 29 18.27 16.84 1.49
CA GLN A 29 19.59 17.08 2.08
C GLN A 29 20.11 15.90 2.91
N GLY A 30 19.29 14.87 3.15
CA GLY A 30 19.62 13.80 4.08
C GLY A 30 19.62 14.24 5.54
N ASP A 31 18.99 15.38 5.87
CA ASP A 31 18.82 15.86 7.24
C ASP A 31 17.64 15.14 7.91
N ILE A 32 17.94 14.01 8.54
CA ILE A 32 16.95 13.16 9.20
C ILE A 32 16.33 13.85 10.42
N GLU A 33 17.10 14.60 11.20
CA GLU A 33 16.58 15.32 12.36
C GLU A 33 15.59 16.41 11.93
N GLY A 34 15.96 17.19 10.92
CA GLY A 34 15.08 18.18 10.31
C GLY A 34 13.82 17.56 9.71
N LEU A 35 13.95 16.40 9.08
CA LEU A 35 12.83 15.64 8.51
C LEU A 35 11.85 15.14 9.58
N ILE A 36 12.33 14.58 10.67
CA ILE A 36 11.47 14.12 11.77
C ILE A 36 10.78 15.31 12.45
N SER A 37 11.47 16.44 12.59
CA SER A 37 10.96 17.62 13.31
C SER A 37 9.67 18.22 12.75
N VAL A 38 9.29 17.89 11.51
CA VAL A 38 8.05 18.38 10.89
C VAL A 38 6.82 17.55 11.24
N PHE A 39 6.99 16.41 11.91
CA PHE A 39 5.91 15.55 12.36
C PHE A 39 5.59 15.75 13.85
N THR A 40 4.39 15.36 14.27
CA THR A 40 4.09 15.17 15.70
C THR A 40 4.86 13.96 16.23
N PRO A 41 5.24 13.90 17.52
CA PRO A 41 6.01 12.76 18.06
C PRO A 41 5.35 11.39 17.84
N ASP A 42 4.02 11.38 17.78
CA ASP A 42 3.16 10.22 17.52
C ASP A 42 2.65 10.16 16.08
N GLY A 43 3.36 10.83 15.16
CA GLY A 43 3.02 10.88 13.74
C GLY A 43 3.38 9.61 12.99
N THR A 44 2.82 9.47 11.79
CA THR A 44 3.06 8.30 10.93
C THR A 44 3.36 8.68 9.49
N TYR A 45 4.12 7.81 8.83
CA TYR A 45 4.40 7.86 7.40
C TYR A 45 3.94 6.55 6.75
N SER A 46 3.08 6.62 5.75
CA SER A 46 2.59 5.46 5.01
C SER A 46 3.16 5.45 3.60
N ALA A 47 3.80 4.34 3.23
CA ALA A 47 4.27 4.09 1.88
C ALA A 47 4.45 2.58 1.68
N PHE A 48 4.37 2.15 0.42
CA PHE A 48 4.56 0.76 0.01
C PHE A 48 3.62 -0.22 0.73
N GLY A 49 2.37 0.20 0.96
CA GLY A 49 1.34 -0.60 1.63
C GLY A 49 1.51 -0.70 3.16
N SER A 50 2.51 -0.03 3.75
CA SER A 50 2.77 -0.10 5.19
C SER A 50 2.77 1.28 5.83
N THR A 51 2.43 1.32 7.12
CA THR A 51 2.49 2.52 7.95
C THR A 51 3.63 2.41 8.96
N TYR A 52 4.46 3.46 9.03
CA TYR A 52 5.64 3.54 9.88
C TYR A 52 5.45 4.62 10.93
N THR A 53 5.75 4.26 12.17
CA THR A 53 5.92 5.24 13.25
C THR A 53 7.19 6.07 12.99
N LEU A 54 7.30 7.24 13.64
CA LEU A 54 8.54 8.02 13.58
C LEU A 54 9.76 7.32 14.18
N ALA A 55 9.58 6.27 14.99
CA ALA A 55 10.69 5.47 15.48
C ALA A 55 11.38 4.69 14.34
N ARG A 56 10.60 4.23 13.34
CA ARG A 56 11.10 3.48 12.17
C ARG A 56 11.29 4.31 10.92
N PHE A 57 10.67 5.48 10.86
CA PHE A 57 10.77 6.34 9.69
C PHE A 57 12.22 6.68 9.28
N PRO A 58 13.17 6.93 10.20
CA PRO A 58 14.57 7.18 9.85
C PRO A 58 15.23 6.02 9.11
N GLU A 59 14.99 4.80 9.57
CA GLU A 59 15.51 3.57 8.99
C GLU A 59 14.90 3.32 7.59
N LEU A 60 13.60 3.64 7.41
CA LEU A 60 12.96 3.62 6.09
C LEU A 60 13.59 4.63 5.13
N VAL A 61 13.79 5.87 5.58
CA VAL A 61 14.40 6.93 4.77
C VAL A 61 15.83 6.56 4.42
N ASP A 62 16.57 5.93 5.33
CA ASP A 62 17.93 5.47 5.07
C ASP A 62 17.98 4.42 3.96
N ALA A 63 17.08 3.44 4.00
CA ALA A 63 16.96 2.39 2.98
C ALA A 63 16.40 2.88 1.62
N ALA A 64 15.70 4.02 1.60
CA ALA A 64 15.12 4.56 0.38
C ALA A 64 16.17 5.17 -0.57
N PRO A 65 15.94 5.13 -1.90
CA PRO A 65 16.77 5.82 -2.87
C PRO A 65 16.93 7.31 -2.53
N LYS A 66 18.15 7.84 -2.67
CA LYS A 66 18.42 9.27 -2.44
C LYS A 66 18.16 10.07 -3.70
N GLY A 67 17.73 11.30 -3.53
CA GLY A 67 17.30 12.10 -4.67
C GLY A 67 16.73 13.45 -4.29
N LEU A 68 16.31 14.17 -5.32
CA LEU A 68 15.62 15.44 -5.20
C LEU A 68 14.13 15.19 -4.98
N PHE A 69 13.58 15.72 -3.88
CA PHE A 69 12.16 15.73 -3.61
C PHE A 69 11.56 17.07 -4.03
N MET A 70 10.91 17.11 -5.19
CA MET A 70 10.16 18.27 -5.65
C MET A 70 8.70 18.12 -5.23
N THR A 71 8.14 19.13 -4.56
CA THR A 71 6.73 19.16 -4.18
C THR A 71 6.04 20.38 -4.75
N GLY A 72 4.80 20.23 -5.21
CA GLY A 72 3.97 21.38 -5.55
C GLY A 72 3.31 22.00 -4.32
N THR A 73 2.59 23.09 -4.55
CA THR A 73 1.75 23.73 -3.51
C THR A 73 0.66 22.75 -3.08
N ALA A 74 0.54 22.52 -1.77
CA ALA A 74 -0.51 21.65 -1.25
C ALA A 74 -1.88 22.34 -1.30
N LEU A 75 -2.92 21.58 -1.60
CA LEU A 75 -4.30 21.98 -1.31
C LEU A 75 -4.58 21.62 0.15
N ILE A 76 -4.84 22.63 0.99
CA ILE A 76 -5.04 22.49 2.43
C ILE A 76 -6.47 22.88 2.80
N ASP A 77 -7.13 22.00 3.54
CA ASP A 77 -8.46 22.20 4.11
C ASP A 77 -8.35 22.27 5.63
N LEU A 78 -8.50 23.48 6.17
CA LEU A 78 -8.58 23.71 7.62
C LEU A 78 -9.96 23.25 8.11
N ASP A 79 -9.99 22.50 9.21
CA ASP A 79 -11.23 22.01 9.79
C ASP A 79 -12.05 23.18 10.39
N PRO A 80 -13.33 23.36 9.97
CA PRO A 80 -14.17 24.43 10.47
C PRO A 80 -14.62 24.24 11.93
N ASP A 81 -14.63 23.00 12.41
CA ASP A 81 -15.10 22.61 13.74
C ASP A 81 -13.93 22.37 14.72
N ASN A 82 -12.70 22.21 14.20
CA ASN A 82 -11.48 22.07 15.00
C ASN A 82 -10.35 23.00 14.49
N PRO A 83 -10.05 24.11 15.18
CA PRO A 83 -9.04 25.09 14.73
C PRO A 83 -7.58 24.56 14.75
N ASP A 84 -7.38 23.38 15.33
CA ASP A 84 -6.08 22.73 15.48
C ASP A 84 -5.95 21.48 14.58
N ALA A 85 -6.89 21.26 13.67
CA ALA A 85 -6.85 20.18 12.69
C ALA A 85 -6.95 20.69 11.25
N ALA A 86 -6.24 20.02 10.35
CA ALA A 86 -6.36 20.25 8.92
C ALA A 86 -6.03 18.96 8.14
N THR A 87 -6.45 18.92 6.88
CA THR A 87 -6.04 17.89 5.92
C THR A 87 -5.46 18.52 4.68
N GLY A 88 -4.77 17.74 3.85
CA GLY A 88 -4.31 18.25 2.57
C GLY A 88 -3.75 17.21 1.63
N THR A 89 -3.61 17.62 0.37
CA THR A 89 -2.98 16.82 -0.68
C THR A 89 -1.88 17.62 -1.35
N GLN A 90 -0.69 17.01 -1.49
CA GLN A 90 0.48 17.66 -2.06
C GLN A 90 1.08 16.83 -3.20
N PRO A 91 1.12 17.33 -4.45
CA PRO A 91 1.78 16.61 -5.53
C PRO A 91 3.30 16.57 -5.33
N LEU A 92 3.94 15.51 -5.80
CA LEU A 92 5.39 15.37 -5.78
C LEU A 92 5.97 14.78 -7.07
N CYS A 93 7.25 15.06 -7.27
CA CYS A 93 8.15 14.40 -8.19
C CYS A 93 9.46 14.12 -7.46
N PHE A 94 9.78 12.85 -7.26
CA PHE A 94 11.06 12.39 -6.76
C PHE A 94 11.97 12.07 -7.96
N ILE A 95 13.20 12.55 -7.93
CA ILE A 95 14.21 12.27 -8.95
C ILE A 95 15.41 11.63 -8.26
N GLU A 96 15.68 10.37 -8.56
CA GLU A 96 16.80 9.62 -7.98
C GLU A 96 18.14 10.23 -8.42
N HIS A 97 19.09 10.37 -7.50
CA HIS A 97 20.29 11.19 -7.72
C HIS A 97 21.33 10.61 -8.69
N SER A 98 21.34 9.30 -8.95
CA SER A 98 22.41 8.62 -9.70
C SER A 98 22.03 8.36 -11.16
N LYS A 99 20.77 7.97 -11.41
CA LYS A 99 20.18 7.63 -12.71
C LYS A 99 19.19 8.67 -13.19
N HIS A 100 18.74 9.57 -12.31
CA HIS A 100 17.64 10.51 -12.59
C HIS A 100 16.33 9.82 -12.95
N ASP A 101 16.11 8.63 -12.38
CA ASP A 101 14.83 7.94 -12.48
C ASP A 101 13.78 8.72 -11.70
N MET A 102 12.67 9.05 -12.38
CA MET A 102 11.60 9.86 -11.81
C MET A 102 10.47 9.00 -11.25
N ARG A 103 9.93 9.42 -10.11
CA ARG A 103 8.69 8.90 -9.52
C ARG A 103 7.78 10.06 -9.22
N ILE A 104 6.59 10.01 -9.79
CA ILE A 104 5.58 11.05 -9.60
C ILE A 104 4.47 10.50 -8.72
N GLY A 105 3.79 11.40 -8.00
CA GLY A 105 2.80 11.01 -7.02
C GLY A 105 2.19 12.18 -6.29
N TYR A 106 1.52 11.88 -5.19
CA TYR A 106 1.06 12.88 -4.23
C TYR A 106 1.08 12.30 -2.82
N TYR A 107 1.23 13.20 -1.85
CA TYR A 107 0.98 12.92 -0.46
C TYR A 107 -0.47 13.25 -0.10
N LYS A 108 -1.07 12.44 0.76
CA LYS A 108 -2.27 12.76 1.52
C LYS A 108 -1.89 12.90 2.98
N ASP A 109 -2.18 14.05 3.55
CA ASP A 109 -1.66 14.45 4.86
C ASP A 109 -2.79 14.83 5.82
N THR A 110 -2.56 14.58 7.10
CA THR A 110 -3.29 15.24 8.19
C THR A 110 -2.31 16.08 9.01
N TYR A 111 -2.81 17.19 9.53
CA TYR A 111 -2.02 18.15 10.29
C TYR A 111 -2.68 18.43 11.63
N VAL A 112 -1.83 18.63 12.64
CA VAL A 112 -2.26 19.03 13.98
C VAL A 112 -1.45 20.26 14.39
N ARG A 113 -2.12 21.25 14.98
CA ARG A 113 -1.43 22.36 15.64
C ARG A 113 -0.90 21.89 17.00
N THR A 114 0.37 22.19 17.24
CA THR A 114 1.06 21.91 18.50
C THR A 114 1.56 23.22 19.12
N ASP A 115 2.11 23.15 20.33
CA ASP A 115 2.76 24.31 20.96
C ASP A 115 3.95 24.85 20.14
N ASP A 116 4.56 23.99 19.31
CA ASP A 116 5.65 24.36 18.41
C ASP A 116 5.18 24.71 16.99
N GLY A 117 3.87 24.85 16.79
CA GLY A 117 3.24 25.15 15.51
C GLY A 117 2.61 23.95 14.81
N TRP A 118 2.21 24.12 13.55
CA TRP A 118 1.61 23.07 12.74
C TRP A 118 2.61 21.95 12.44
N ARG A 119 2.16 20.69 12.55
CA ARG A 119 2.95 19.49 12.29
C ARG A 119 2.16 18.46 11.50
N LEU A 120 2.86 17.64 10.72
CA LEU A 120 2.31 16.46 10.09
C LEU A 120 1.93 15.44 11.15
N LYS A 121 0.66 15.04 11.18
CA LYS A 121 0.20 13.92 12.01
C LYS A 121 0.25 12.61 11.23
N THR A 122 -0.17 12.63 9.97
CA THR A 122 0.01 11.52 9.05
C THR A 122 0.47 12.04 7.71
N ARG A 123 1.28 11.24 7.01
CA ARG A 123 1.63 11.45 5.61
C ARG A 123 1.58 10.12 4.87
N ALA A 124 0.69 10.00 3.89
CA ALA A 124 0.56 8.82 3.06
C ALA A 124 0.99 9.12 1.62
N MET A 125 1.89 8.29 1.09
CA MET A 125 2.43 8.40 -0.27
C MET A 125 1.59 7.60 -1.27
N THR A 126 1.23 8.23 -2.38
CA THR A 126 0.65 7.55 -3.55
C THR A 126 1.50 7.86 -4.78
N PHE A 127 1.94 6.83 -5.49
CA PHE A 127 2.66 6.90 -6.75
C PHE A 127 1.70 6.83 -7.93
N ILE A 128 2.01 7.56 -9.00
CA ILE A 128 1.33 7.48 -10.28
C ILE A 128 2.20 6.64 -11.21
N ARG A 129 1.64 5.53 -11.70
CA ARG A 129 2.32 4.58 -12.58
C ARG A 129 2.30 5.05 -14.02
N ARG A 130 3.14 4.42 -14.84
CA ARG A 130 3.14 4.65 -16.29
C ARG A 130 1.83 4.20 -16.93
N SER A 131 1.17 3.19 -16.36
CA SER A 131 -0.18 2.76 -16.72
C SER A 131 -1.23 3.84 -16.47
N GLY A 132 -0.94 4.80 -15.58
CA GLY A 132 -1.90 5.77 -15.07
C GLY A 132 -2.58 5.33 -13.78
N GLU A 133 -2.25 4.15 -13.25
CA GLU A 133 -2.75 3.68 -11.95
C GLU A 133 -2.07 4.40 -10.78
N HIS A 134 -2.76 4.38 -9.65
CA HIS A 134 -2.38 5.09 -8.44
C HIS A 134 -2.29 4.08 -7.30
N ASP A 135 -1.10 3.88 -6.73
CA ASP A 135 -0.89 2.92 -5.65
C ASP A 135 0.14 3.41 -4.63
N SER A 136 0.39 2.63 -3.57
CA SER A 136 1.31 3.03 -2.50
C SER A 136 2.79 2.82 -2.81
N GLY A 137 3.16 2.29 -3.98
CA GLY A 137 4.55 2.02 -4.41
C GLY A 137 4.95 0.56 -4.24
N ARG A 138 5.96 0.10 -5.02
CA ARG A 138 6.62 -1.22 -4.80
C ARG A 138 7.83 -1.08 -3.86
N PRO A 139 8.01 -1.97 -2.86
CA PRO A 139 9.16 -1.94 -1.96
C PRO A 139 10.50 -2.04 -2.71
N HIS A 140 11.55 -1.42 -2.17
CA HIS A 140 12.92 -1.55 -2.67
C HIS A 140 13.71 -2.31 -1.60
N ALA A 141 14.02 -3.59 -1.79
CA ALA A 141 14.66 -4.40 -0.76
C ALA A 141 16.19 -4.43 -0.92
N ILE A 142 16.92 -3.92 0.09
CA ILE A 142 17.81 -4.68 1.01
C ILE A 142 17.92 -3.86 2.33
N GLY A 143 17.51 -4.42 3.49
CA GLY A 143 17.85 -3.88 4.83
C GLY A 143 16.82 -3.01 5.58
N ARG A 144 15.53 -3.09 5.24
CA ARG A 144 14.46 -2.35 5.93
C ARG A 144 14.18 -2.93 7.34
N PRO A 145 13.83 -2.11 8.34
CA PRO A 145 13.29 -2.58 9.61
C PRO A 145 11.84 -3.10 9.52
N GLU A 146 11.47 -3.99 10.43
CA GLU A 146 10.08 -4.41 10.65
C GLU A 146 9.24 -3.20 11.11
N ALA A 147 7.99 -3.10 10.61
CA ALA A 147 7.06 -2.06 11.05
C ALA A 147 6.64 -2.29 12.51
N ASP A 148 6.50 -1.21 13.30
CA ASP A 148 6.18 -1.29 14.75
C ASP A 148 4.71 -1.60 15.05
N VAL A 149 3.85 -1.64 14.03
CA VAL A 149 2.47 -2.11 14.14
C VAL A 149 2.39 -3.43 13.40
N ALA A 150 2.05 -4.49 14.15
CA ALA A 150 1.57 -5.73 13.57
C ALA A 150 0.48 -5.40 12.55
N ALA A 151 0.55 -6.07 11.40
CA ALA A 151 -0.42 -6.04 10.31
C ALA A 151 -1.79 -5.53 10.75
N GLU A 152 -2.06 -4.24 10.53
CA GLU A 152 -3.43 -3.93 10.12
C GLU A 152 -3.50 -4.38 8.67
N ALA A 153 -4.51 -5.21 8.40
CA ALA A 153 -4.84 -5.75 7.09
C ALA A 153 -4.49 -4.73 6.00
N ALA A 154 -3.81 -5.18 4.95
CA ALA A 154 -3.82 -4.43 3.70
C ALA A 154 -5.29 -4.06 3.44
N PRO A 155 -5.62 -2.84 2.97
CA PRO A 155 -7.01 -2.52 2.66
C PRO A 155 -7.55 -3.64 1.78
N GLU A 156 -8.61 -4.33 2.21
CA GLU A 156 -9.33 -5.39 1.48
C GLU A 156 -9.48 -4.90 0.03
N PRO A 157 -8.61 -5.32 -0.91
CA PRO A 157 -8.62 -4.73 -2.23
C PRO A 157 -9.67 -5.49 -3.04
N ASP A 158 -10.94 -5.15 -2.83
CA ASP A 158 -12.03 -5.72 -3.61
C ASP A 158 -11.77 -5.45 -5.09
N VAL A 159 -11.67 -6.52 -5.88
CA VAL A 159 -11.51 -6.42 -7.31
C VAL A 159 -12.88 -6.22 -7.93
N ALA A 160 -13.14 -5.00 -8.40
CA ALA A 160 -14.41 -4.67 -9.05
C ALA A 160 -14.64 -5.47 -10.34
N ALA A 161 -15.89 -5.72 -10.67
CA ALA A 161 -16.29 -6.43 -11.89
C ALA A 161 -15.70 -5.77 -13.16
N GLY A 162 -15.11 -6.60 -14.04
CA GLY A 162 -14.46 -6.15 -15.28
C GLY A 162 -13.08 -5.52 -15.10
N ALA A 163 -12.53 -5.55 -13.89
CA ALA A 163 -11.15 -5.15 -13.63
C ALA A 163 -10.18 -6.33 -13.84
N ALA A 164 -8.98 -6.01 -14.33
CA ALA A 164 -7.84 -6.93 -14.43
C ALA A 164 -6.59 -6.27 -13.80
N PRO A 165 -6.60 -6.03 -12.48
CA PRO A 165 -5.45 -5.45 -11.79
C PRO A 165 -4.37 -6.50 -11.53
N GLU A 166 -3.13 -6.04 -11.29
CA GLU A 166 -2.00 -6.91 -10.94
C GLU A 166 -1.53 -6.72 -9.46
N PRO A 167 -2.28 -7.19 -8.44
CA PRO A 167 -1.93 -6.96 -7.02
C PRO A 167 -0.85 -7.92 -6.47
N ASP A 168 0.20 -7.37 -5.84
CA ASP A 168 1.22 -8.16 -5.12
C ASP A 168 0.84 -8.36 -3.63
N VAL A 169 0.80 -9.60 -3.13
CA VAL A 169 0.67 -9.94 -1.71
C VAL A 169 2.06 -10.09 -1.07
N ALA A 170 2.36 -9.22 -0.11
CA ALA A 170 3.66 -9.19 0.55
C ALA A 170 3.87 -10.31 1.58
N ALA A 171 5.13 -10.70 1.81
CA ALA A 171 5.50 -11.68 2.83
C ALA A 171 4.99 -11.28 4.22
N GLY A 172 4.39 -12.22 4.94
CA GLY A 172 3.78 -11.98 6.27
C GLY A 172 2.44 -11.26 6.24
N ALA A 173 1.88 -10.96 5.06
CA ALA A 173 0.55 -10.42 4.92
C ALA A 173 -0.50 -11.54 4.90
N ALA A 174 -1.66 -11.24 5.49
CA ALA A 174 -2.87 -12.06 5.43
C ALA A 174 -4.07 -11.18 5.06
N PRO A 175 -4.16 -10.67 3.81
CA PRO A 175 -5.30 -9.90 3.36
C PRO A 175 -6.49 -10.80 3.02
N GLU A 176 -7.69 -10.22 3.07
CA GLU A 176 -8.95 -10.89 2.72
C GLU A 176 -9.61 -10.27 1.46
N PRO A 177 -9.10 -10.49 0.23
CA PRO A 177 -9.66 -9.85 -0.97
C PRO A 177 -10.91 -10.54 -1.54
N ASP A 178 -11.95 -9.75 -1.87
CA ASP A 178 -13.09 -10.21 -2.68
C ASP A 178 -12.83 -10.01 -4.18
N VAL A 179 -12.91 -11.09 -4.98
CA VAL A 179 -12.83 -11.03 -6.45
C VAL A 179 -14.24 -11.07 -7.04
N ALA A 180 -14.72 -9.94 -7.56
CA ALA A 180 -16.06 -9.85 -8.13
C ALA A 180 -16.22 -10.57 -9.47
N ALA A 181 -17.46 -10.90 -9.82
CA ALA A 181 -17.81 -11.54 -11.08
C ALA A 181 -17.29 -10.77 -12.31
N GLY A 182 -16.66 -11.48 -13.25
CA GLY A 182 -16.09 -10.91 -14.46
C GLY A 182 -14.77 -10.15 -14.25
N ALA A 183 -14.18 -10.20 -13.05
CA ALA A 183 -12.82 -9.77 -12.82
C ALA A 183 -11.81 -10.87 -13.21
N ALA A 184 -10.62 -10.44 -13.63
CA ALA A 184 -9.50 -11.31 -13.98
C ALA A 184 -8.18 -10.69 -13.50
N PRO A 185 -7.95 -10.59 -12.17
CA PRO A 185 -6.69 -10.08 -11.63
C PRO A 185 -5.55 -11.09 -11.80
N GLU A 186 -4.32 -10.61 -11.88
CA GLU A 186 -3.09 -11.43 -11.85
C GLU A 186 -2.31 -11.10 -10.56
N ALA A 187 -2.08 -12.06 -9.66
CA ALA A 187 -1.54 -11.79 -8.33
C ALA A 187 -0.26 -12.55 -7.98
N ASP A 188 0.75 -11.85 -7.47
CA ASP A 188 1.97 -12.47 -6.93
C ASP A 188 1.84 -12.67 -5.41
N VAL A 189 1.88 -13.91 -4.91
CA VAL A 189 1.84 -14.23 -3.47
C VAL A 189 3.23 -14.56 -2.95
N ALA A 190 3.81 -13.67 -2.14
CA ALA A 190 5.15 -13.85 -1.61
C ALA A 190 5.25 -14.90 -0.48
N ALA A 191 6.47 -15.43 -0.28
CA ALA A 191 6.77 -16.39 0.77
C ALA A 191 6.36 -15.91 2.16
N GLY A 192 5.69 -16.76 2.93
CA GLY A 192 5.19 -16.44 4.27
C GLY A 192 3.94 -15.56 4.30
N ALA A 193 3.33 -15.27 3.15
CA ALA A 193 1.99 -14.70 3.08
C ALA A 193 0.93 -15.80 3.23
N ALA A 194 -0.23 -15.42 3.77
CA ALA A 194 -1.39 -16.28 3.96
C ALA A 194 -2.70 -15.48 3.72
N PRO A 195 -2.97 -15.03 2.48
CA PRO A 195 -4.23 -14.37 2.15
C PRO A 195 -5.42 -15.35 2.19
N GLU A 196 -6.61 -14.86 2.48
CA GLU A 196 -7.87 -15.63 2.40
C GLU A 196 -8.78 -14.96 1.37
N ALA A 197 -9.08 -15.58 0.23
CA ALA A 197 -9.75 -14.90 -0.90
C ALA A 197 -11.13 -15.50 -1.25
N ASP A 198 -12.12 -14.64 -1.45
CA ASP A 198 -13.43 -15.03 -1.98
C ASP A 198 -13.51 -14.78 -3.48
N VAL A 199 -13.70 -15.84 -4.28
CA VAL A 199 -13.77 -15.74 -5.75
C VAL A 199 -15.20 -15.94 -6.24
N ALA A 200 -15.81 -14.87 -6.75
CA ALA A 200 -17.19 -14.89 -7.23
C ALA A 200 -17.36 -15.60 -8.58
N ALA A 201 -18.59 -16.06 -8.85
CA ALA A 201 -18.96 -16.72 -10.10
C ALA A 201 -18.60 -15.87 -11.34
N GLY A 202 -17.94 -16.48 -12.33
CA GLY A 202 -17.52 -15.81 -13.56
C GLY A 202 -16.26 -14.93 -13.42
N ALA A 203 -15.58 -14.96 -12.27
CA ALA A 203 -14.22 -14.46 -12.14
C ALA A 203 -13.21 -15.49 -12.65
N ALA A 204 -12.06 -15.00 -13.12
CA ALA A 204 -10.95 -15.80 -13.61
C ALA A 204 -9.61 -15.17 -13.16
N PRO A 205 -9.28 -15.20 -11.86
CA PRO A 205 -8.00 -14.69 -11.36
C PRO A 205 -6.86 -15.66 -11.69
N GLU A 206 -5.67 -15.11 -11.92
CA GLU A 206 -4.41 -15.86 -12.05
C GLU A 206 -3.51 -15.54 -10.85
N ALA A 207 -2.78 -16.53 -10.31
CA ALA A 207 -1.91 -16.30 -9.15
C ALA A 207 -0.58 -17.08 -9.17
N ASP A 208 0.53 -16.40 -8.91
CA ASP A 208 1.86 -16.99 -8.70
C ASP A 208 2.13 -17.14 -7.19
N VAL A 209 2.19 -18.38 -6.68
CA VAL A 209 2.34 -18.66 -5.25
C VAL A 209 3.78 -19.10 -4.92
N ALA A 210 4.51 -18.25 -4.21
CA ALA A 210 5.89 -18.51 -3.83
C ALA A 210 6.02 -19.56 -2.70
N ALA A 211 7.21 -20.18 -2.63
CA ALA A 211 7.54 -21.17 -1.61
C ALA A 211 7.33 -20.64 -0.18
N GLY A 212 6.65 -21.41 0.67
CA GLY A 212 6.35 -21.03 2.05
C GLY A 212 5.16 -20.07 2.20
N ALA A 213 4.45 -19.74 1.13
CA ALA A 213 3.12 -19.13 1.21
C ALA A 213 2.04 -20.19 1.48
N ALA A 214 0.95 -19.76 2.11
CA ALA A 214 -0.20 -20.60 2.44
C ALA A 214 -1.51 -19.82 2.25
N PRO A 215 -1.90 -19.49 1.00
CA PRO A 215 -3.16 -18.83 0.73
C PRO A 215 -4.35 -19.79 0.89
N GLU A 216 -5.49 -19.26 1.34
CA GLU A 216 -6.78 -19.95 1.39
C GLU A 216 -7.75 -19.28 0.40
N ALA A 217 -8.63 -20.05 -0.26
CA ALA A 217 -9.61 -19.47 -1.19
C ALA A 217 -10.95 -20.20 -1.23
N ASP A 218 -12.05 -19.44 -1.20
CA ASP A 218 -13.41 -19.91 -1.43
C ASP A 218 -13.82 -19.62 -2.88
N VAL A 219 -14.02 -20.66 -3.68
CA VAL A 219 -14.26 -20.54 -5.13
C VAL A 219 -15.71 -20.86 -5.47
N ALA A 220 -16.46 -19.85 -5.90
CA ALA A 220 -17.86 -20.00 -6.28
C ALA A 220 -18.06 -20.73 -7.63
N ALA A 221 -19.25 -21.32 -7.81
CA ALA A 221 -19.60 -22.04 -9.03
C ALA A 221 -19.51 -21.15 -10.27
N GLY A 222 -18.85 -21.64 -11.33
CA GLY A 222 -18.64 -20.90 -12.58
C GLY A 222 -17.46 -19.91 -12.54
N ALA A 223 -16.67 -19.88 -11.47
CA ALA A 223 -15.34 -19.28 -11.47
C ALA A 223 -14.30 -20.24 -12.07
N ALA A 224 -13.22 -19.67 -12.62
CA ALA A 224 -12.13 -20.41 -13.25
C ALA A 224 -10.77 -19.78 -12.89
N PRO A 225 -10.29 -19.92 -11.63
CA PRO A 225 -8.99 -19.42 -11.23
C PRO A 225 -7.85 -20.30 -11.75
N GLU A 226 -6.70 -19.70 -12.05
CA GLU A 226 -5.47 -20.39 -12.43
C GLU A 226 -4.36 -20.08 -11.40
N ALA A 227 -3.53 -21.06 -11.04
CA ALA A 227 -2.43 -20.82 -10.09
C ALA A 227 -1.15 -21.61 -10.38
N ASP A 228 -0.01 -20.91 -10.36
CA ASP A 228 1.33 -21.50 -10.40
C ASP A 228 1.89 -21.64 -8.98
N VAL A 229 2.08 -22.86 -8.49
CA VAL A 229 2.43 -23.13 -7.10
C VAL A 229 3.86 -23.63 -6.96
N ALA A 230 4.72 -22.82 -6.33
CA ALA A 230 6.12 -23.17 -6.11
C ALA A 230 6.32 -24.24 -5.02
N ALA A 231 7.43 -24.97 -5.11
CA ALA A 231 7.75 -26.05 -4.17
C ALA A 231 7.85 -25.52 -2.72
N GLY A 232 7.18 -26.18 -1.79
CA GLY A 232 7.12 -25.78 -0.37
C GLY A 232 6.02 -24.75 -0.05
N ALA A 233 5.18 -24.37 -1.00
CA ALA A 233 3.92 -23.70 -0.73
C ALA A 233 2.83 -24.70 -0.32
N ALA A 234 1.82 -24.24 0.42
CA ALA A 234 0.71 -25.04 0.91
C ALA A 234 -0.62 -24.26 0.82
N PRO A 235 -1.17 -24.06 -0.40
CA PRO A 235 -2.45 -23.40 -0.57
C PRO A 235 -3.62 -24.34 -0.23
N GLU A 236 -4.72 -23.78 0.28
CA GLU A 236 -5.98 -24.50 0.53
C GLU A 236 -7.12 -23.85 -0.27
N ALA A 237 -8.07 -24.65 -0.78
CA ALA A 237 -9.21 -24.11 -1.50
C ALA A 237 -10.50 -24.91 -1.30
N ASP A 238 -11.60 -24.22 -0.99
CA ASP A 238 -12.95 -24.75 -0.96
C ASP A 238 -13.64 -24.44 -2.30
N VAL A 239 -13.95 -25.48 -3.08
CA VAL A 239 -14.37 -25.31 -4.48
C VAL A 239 -15.81 -25.77 -4.68
N ALA A 240 -16.68 -24.83 -5.02
CA ALA A 240 -18.09 -25.12 -5.30
C ALA A 240 -18.28 -25.93 -6.59
N ALA A 241 -19.36 -26.71 -6.64
CA ALA A 241 -19.68 -27.55 -7.79
C ALA A 241 -19.93 -26.69 -9.04
N GLY A 242 -19.22 -26.99 -10.13
CA GLY A 242 -19.29 -26.24 -11.39
C GLY A 242 -18.27 -25.11 -11.52
N ALA A 243 -17.36 -24.92 -10.56
CA ALA A 243 -16.11 -24.21 -10.79
C ALA A 243 -15.10 -25.07 -11.56
N ALA A 244 -14.14 -24.41 -12.20
CA ALA A 244 -13.09 -25.04 -13.01
C ALA A 244 -11.71 -24.41 -12.71
N PRO A 245 -11.13 -24.67 -11.51
CA PRO A 245 -9.78 -24.22 -11.19
C PRO A 245 -8.71 -25.06 -11.91
N GLU A 246 -7.63 -24.41 -12.33
CA GLU A 246 -6.42 -25.06 -12.85
C GLU A 246 -5.21 -24.68 -11.97
N ALA A 247 -4.31 -25.63 -11.74
CA ALA A 247 -3.08 -25.35 -10.99
C ALA A 247 -1.88 -26.15 -11.52
N ASP A 248 -0.77 -25.44 -11.76
CA ASP A 248 0.52 -26.01 -12.10
C ASP A 248 1.38 -26.08 -10.83
N VAL A 249 1.57 -27.30 -10.31
CA VAL A 249 2.11 -27.51 -8.96
C VAL A 249 3.52 -28.09 -9.01
N ALA A 250 4.50 -27.31 -8.55
CA ALA A 250 5.88 -27.76 -8.48
C ALA A 250 6.07 -28.90 -7.46
N ALA A 251 6.93 -29.86 -7.79
CA ALA A 251 7.24 -31.00 -6.93
C ALA A 251 7.72 -30.56 -5.54
N GLY A 252 6.98 -30.95 -4.49
CA GLY A 252 7.26 -30.59 -3.10
C GLY A 252 6.39 -29.48 -2.53
N ALA A 253 5.46 -28.93 -3.31
CA ALA A 253 4.30 -28.21 -2.77
C ALA A 253 3.27 -29.18 -2.17
N ALA A 254 2.38 -28.67 -1.32
CA ALA A 254 1.34 -29.45 -0.63
C ALA A 254 -0.02 -28.73 -0.67
N PRO A 255 -0.66 -28.61 -1.86
CA PRO A 255 -1.99 -28.02 -1.96
C PRO A 255 -3.07 -28.97 -1.42
N GLU A 256 -4.09 -28.43 -0.77
CA GLU A 256 -5.33 -29.13 -0.41
C GLU A 256 -6.53 -28.47 -1.09
N ALA A 257 -7.50 -29.27 -1.55
CA ALA A 257 -8.70 -28.75 -2.19
C ALA A 257 -9.93 -29.58 -1.82
N ASP A 258 -10.91 -28.95 -1.19
CA ASP A 258 -12.18 -29.55 -0.82
C ASP A 258 -13.21 -29.23 -1.90
N VAL A 259 -13.32 -30.15 -2.86
CA VAL A 259 -14.12 -29.97 -4.08
C VAL A 259 -15.50 -30.59 -3.95
N ALA A 260 -16.54 -29.77 -4.07
CA ALA A 260 -17.91 -30.25 -4.12
C ALA A 260 -18.17 -31.08 -5.41
N ALA A 261 -18.97 -32.13 -5.29
CA ALA A 261 -19.22 -33.07 -6.39
C ALA A 261 -19.74 -32.37 -7.66
N GLY A 262 -18.97 -32.45 -8.76
CA GLY A 262 -19.32 -31.88 -10.07
C GLY A 262 -18.47 -30.68 -10.53
N ALA A 263 -17.49 -30.24 -9.73
CA ALA A 263 -16.39 -29.42 -10.23
C ALA A 263 -15.37 -30.27 -11.02
N ALA A 264 -14.67 -29.63 -11.97
CA ALA A 264 -13.69 -30.28 -12.84
C ALA A 264 -12.30 -29.68 -12.57
N PRO A 265 -11.59 -30.14 -11.52
CA PRO A 265 -10.20 -29.75 -11.31
C PRO A 265 -9.28 -30.53 -12.26
N GLU A 266 -8.37 -29.84 -12.94
CA GLU A 266 -7.23 -30.43 -13.64
C GLU A 266 -5.95 -29.95 -12.93
N ALA A 267 -5.04 -30.88 -12.63
CA ALA A 267 -3.74 -30.58 -12.02
C ALA A 267 -2.63 -31.05 -12.97
N GLY A 268 -1.73 -30.14 -13.34
CA GLY A 268 -0.55 -30.36 -14.19
C GLY A 268 0.67 -30.90 -13.45
#